data_AF-A0A0P9EUN7-F1
#
_entry.id   AF-A0A0P9EUN7-F1
#
_cell.length_a   1.000
_cell.length_b   1.000
_cell.length_c   1.000
_cell.angle_alpha   90.00
_cell.angle_beta   90.00
_cell.angle_gamma   90.00
#
_symmetry.space_group_name_H-M   'P 1'
#
loop_
_entity.id
_entity.type
_entity.pdbx_description
1 polymer ?
#
loop_
_entity_poly.entity_id
_entity_poly.type
_entity_poly.pdbx_seq_one_letter_code
_entity_poly.pdbx_strand_id
1 'polypeptide(L)'
;VAGCHATGVPVNEIPVREALRREPLLNPRISRAFEVRDGSADSFLAAHVNAEDAMRHGAQVRTYHVVKALVREGDRVTGAVCENMRTGEDVHIHTSYIINAAGAWAGKIAELAGLKVTVVPGKGTMVAMNHRVLNTVVNRCKPPADGDIIVPIRTVAVIGTTDVHVPDPDVFGIEAWEVERMLNEGEQLVPGISRARVLRAWAGVRPLYKDQDVTDDRDISRTYKLPDHAARDGVEGMLSIGGGKW
;
A
#
# COMPACT_ATOMS: atom_id res chain seq x y z
N VAL A 1 -20.25 -9.89 9.99
CA VAL A 1 -20.68 -10.20 11.37
C VAL A 1 -19.87 -11.34 11.98
N ALA A 2 -20.00 -12.60 11.54
CA ALA A 2 -19.22 -13.72 12.11
C ALA A 2 -17.70 -13.46 12.11
N GLY A 3 -17.14 -12.96 11.01
CA GLY A 3 -15.73 -12.57 10.95
C GLY A 3 -15.33 -11.49 11.96
N CYS A 4 -16.18 -10.48 12.17
CA CYS A 4 -15.95 -9.43 13.18
C CYS A 4 -15.94 -10.00 14.61
N HIS A 5 -16.85 -10.93 14.92
CA HIS A 5 -16.86 -11.60 16.22
C HIS A 5 -15.62 -12.47 16.43
N ALA A 6 -15.17 -13.19 15.40
CA ALA A 6 -13.97 -14.01 15.45
C ALA A 6 -12.70 -13.17 15.68
N THR A 7 -12.66 -11.93 15.18
CA THR A 7 -11.50 -11.03 15.31
C THR A 7 -11.64 -10.00 16.44
N GLY A 8 -12.75 -10.01 17.18
CA GLY A 8 -13.02 -9.03 18.24
C GLY A 8 -13.31 -7.61 17.74
N VAL A 9 -13.56 -7.42 16.44
CA VAL A 9 -13.96 -6.11 15.88
C VAL A 9 -15.43 -5.85 16.22
N PRO A 10 -15.76 -4.76 16.94
CA PRO A 10 -17.15 -4.41 17.21
C PRO A 10 -17.92 -4.19 15.90
N VAL A 11 -19.09 -4.82 15.78
CA VAL A 11 -19.98 -4.68 14.63
C VAL A 11 -21.42 -4.50 15.11
N ASN A 12 -22.10 -3.50 14.57
CA ASN A 12 -23.52 -3.24 14.83
C ASN A 12 -24.26 -3.14 13.50
N GLU A 13 -25.32 -3.90 13.32
CA GLU A 13 -26.26 -3.63 12.22
C GLU A 13 -27.12 -2.43 12.59
N ILE A 14 -27.22 -1.45 11.69
CA ILE A 14 -28.05 -0.25 11.86
C ILE A 14 -29.21 -0.25 10.87
N PRO A 15 -30.38 0.32 11.23
CA PRO A 15 -31.47 0.47 10.29
C PRO A 15 -31.06 1.29 9.06
N VAL A 16 -31.47 0.88 7.85
CA VAL A 16 -31.17 1.60 6.60
C VAL A 16 -31.60 3.09 6.68
N ARG A 17 -32.75 3.36 7.30
CA ARG A 17 -33.24 4.74 7.53
C ARG A 17 -32.24 5.59 8.34
N GLU A 18 -31.54 4.98 9.28
CA GLU A 18 -30.55 5.68 10.11
C GLU A 18 -29.27 5.93 9.32
N ALA A 19 -28.82 4.96 8.52
CA ALA A 19 -27.69 5.13 7.61
C ALA A 19 -27.95 6.29 6.61
N LEU A 20 -29.12 6.32 5.97
CA LEU A 20 -29.53 7.39 5.05
C LEU A 20 -29.72 8.74 5.74
N ARG A 21 -30.14 8.74 7.02
CA ARG A 21 -30.22 9.99 7.81
C ARG A 21 -28.83 10.58 8.07
N ARG A 22 -27.83 9.73 8.32
CA ARG A 22 -26.43 10.16 8.56
C ARG A 22 -25.71 10.54 7.28
N GLU A 23 -25.95 9.79 6.19
CA GLU A 23 -25.34 9.97 4.89
C GLU A 23 -26.43 10.07 3.80
N PRO A 24 -27.04 11.27 3.60
CA PRO A 24 -28.19 11.43 2.70
C PRO A 24 -27.92 11.14 1.23
N LEU A 25 -26.64 11.16 0.82
CA LEU A 25 -26.22 10.85 -0.56
C LEU A 25 -25.94 9.36 -0.78
N LEU A 26 -25.97 8.54 0.28
CA LEU A 26 -25.81 7.09 0.16
C LEU A 26 -26.91 6.49 -0.72
N ASN A 27 -26.58 5.47 -1.50
CA ASN A 27 -27.52 4.80 -2.39
C ASN A 27 -28.75 4.29 -1.60
N PRO A 28 -29.98 4.77 -1.92
CA PRO A 28 -31.18 4.39 -1.16
C PRO A 28 -31.62 2.94 -1.40
N ARG A 29 -31.01 2.24 -2.38
CA ARG A 29 -31.31 0.84 -2.70
C ARG A 29 -30.55 -0.18 -1.84
N ILE A 30 -29.81 0.27 -0.82
CA ILE A 30 -29.17 -0.64 0.14
C ILE A 30 -30.22 -1.44 0.93
N SER A 31 -29.93 -2.72 1.19
CA SER A 31 -30.82 -3.59 1.97
C SER A 31 -30.46 -3.64 3.45
N ARG A 32 -29.18 -3.43 3.79
CA ARG A 32 -28.63 -3.55 5.14
C ARG A 32 -27.44 -2.61 5.30
N ALA A 33 -27.14 -2.20 6.53
CA ALA A 33 -26.00 -1.36 6.86
C ALA A 33 -25.35 -1.85 8.15
N PHE A 34 -24.03 -1.93 8.16
CA PHE A 34 -23.25 -2.36 9.32
C PHE A 34 -22.23 -1.30 9.66
N GLU A 35 -22.18 -0.93 10.93
CA GLU A 35 -21.17 -0.07 11.50
C GLU A 35 -20.06 -0.94 12.11
N VAL A 36 -18.82 -0.66 11.74
CA VAL A 36 -17.62 -1.29 12.29
C VAL A 36 -16.65 -0.20 12.74
N ARG A 37 -15.83 -0.49 13.75
CA ARG A 37 -14.78 0.42 14.18
C ARG A 37 -13.53 0.20 13.34
N ASP A 38 -13.04 1.26 12.73
CA ASP A 38 -11.79 1.30 11.96
C ASP A 38 -11.08 2.63 12.19
N GLY A 39 -9.82 2.73 11.75
CA GLY A 39 -8.98 3.92 11.86
C GLY A 39 -8.59 4.49 10.49
N SER A 40 -8.32 5.78 10.46
CA SER A 40 -7.65 6.42 9.32
C SER A 40 -6.44 7.22 9.81
N ALA A 41 -5.39 7.22 9.01
CA ALA A 41 -4.15 7.93 9.30
C ALA A 41 -3.61 8.58 8.03
N ASP A 42 -2.88 9.67 8.20
CA ASP A 42 -2.11 10.28 7.11
C ASP A 42 -0.79 9.52 6.96
N SER A 43 -0.69 8.70 5.91
CA SER A 43 0.48 7.86 5.65
C SER A 43 1.74 8.67 5.38
N PHE A 44 1.63 9.86 4.78
CA PHE A 44 2.80 10.71 4.50
C PHE A 44 3.33 11.30 5.79
N LEU A 45 2.44 11.85 6.62
CA LEU A 45 2.82 12.39 7.91
C LEU A 45 3.45 11.30 8.77
N ALA A 46 2.85 10.12 8.78
CA ALA A 46 3.31 9.06 9.63
C ALA A 46 4.68 8.49 9.18
N ALA A 47 4.95 8.38 7.87
CA ALA A 47 6.30 8.09 7.38
C ALA A 47 7.31 9.20 7.76
N HIS A 48 6.90 10.47 7.64
CA HIS A 48 7.74 11.61 7.97
C HIS A 48 8.14 11.66 9.45
N VAL A 49 7.17 11.50 10.36
CA VAL A 49 7.44 11.55 11.82
C VAL A 49 8.28 10.35 12.27
N ASN A 50 8.18 9.18 11.63
CA ASN A 50 9.07 8.05 11.91
C ASN A 50 10.52 8.37 11.53
N ALA A 51 10.73 8.97 10.35
CA ALA A 51 12.07 9.39 9.94
C ALA A 51 12.62 10.52 10.82
N GLU A 52 11.78 11.48 11.21
CA GLU A 52 12.15 12.56 12.12
C GLU A 52 12.54 12.04 13.50
N ASP A 53 11.76 11.13 14.07
CA ASP A 53 12.07 10.49 15.35
C ASP A 53 13.38 9.72 15.30
N ALA A 54 13.63 8.96 14.23
CA ALA A 54 14.91 8.28 14.03
C ALA A 54 16.10 9.27 14.00
N MET A 55 15.95 10.41 13.31
CA MET A 55 16.99 11.45 13.28
C MET A 55 17.23 12.07 14.66
N ARG A 56 16.19 12.28 15.46
CA ARG A 56 16.32 12.76 16.86
C ARG A 56 17.11 11.78 17.74
N HIS A 57 17.10 10.50 17.39
CA HIS A 57 17.88 9.45 18.04
C HIS A 57 19.22 9.15 17.34
N GLY A 58 19.68 10.04 16.44
CA GLY A 58 21.01 9.98 15.85
C GLY A 58 21.10 9.22 14.52
N ALA A 59 19.99 8.79 13.92
CA ALA A 59 20.01 8.19 12.59
C ALA A 59 20.32 9.25 11.50
N GLN A 60 20.99 8.81 10.43
CA GLN A 60 21.13 9.62 9.21
C GLN A 60 20.09 9.20 8.19
N VAL A 61 19.24 10.14 7.76
CA VAL A 61 18.25 9.90 6.70
C VAL A 61 18.69 10.63 5.43
N ARG A 62 18.91 9.87 4.35
CA ARG A 62 19.35 10.40 3.04
C ARG A 62 18.30 10.15 1.98
N THR A 63 17.45 11.15 1.73
CA THR A 63 16.54 11.16 0.57
C THR A 63 17.32 11.37 -0.72
N TYR A 64 16.75 10.98 -1.87
CA TYR A 64 17.39 11.10 -3.20
C TYR A 64 18.72 10.33 -3.32
N HIS A 65 18.90 9.26 -2.56
CA HIS A 65 20.05 8.36 -2.64
C HIS A 65 19.57 6.97 -3.07
N VAL A 66 19.81 6.61 -4.33
CA VAL A 66 19.36 5.33 -4.88
C VAL A 66 20.46 4.29 -4.70
N VAL A 67 20.15 3.14 -4.12
CA VAL A 67 21.10 2.02 -4.01
C VAL A 67 21.35 1.44 -5.40
N LYS A 68 22.61 1.49 -5.86
CA LYS A 68 23.03 0.94 -7.17
C LYS A 68 23.73 -0.41 -7.05
N ALA A 69 24.37 -0.67 -5.93
CA ALA A 69 25.05 -1.93 -5.67
C ALA A 69 25.05 -2.25 -4.18
N LEU A 70 25.06 -3.53 -3.85
CA LEU A 70 25.37 -4.04 -2.52
C LEU A 70 26.78 -4.63 -2.54
N VAL A 71 27.59 -4.27 -1.57
CA VAL A 71 28.98 -4.76 -1.45
C VAL A 71 28.95 -6.08 -0.72
N ARG A 72 29.46 -7.13 -1.37
CA ARG A 72 29.53 -8.49 -0.81
C ARG A 72 30.98 -8.96 -0.76
N GLU A 73 31.38 -9.47 0.40
CA GLU A 73 32.70 -10.07 0.66
C GLU A 73 32.49 -11.51 1.10
N GLY A 74 32.80 -12.46 0.22
CA GLY A 74 32.49 -13.87 0.45
C GLY A 74 30.98 -14.08 0.61
N ASP A 75 30.56 -14.64 1.75
CA ASP A 75 29.16 -14.92 2.06
C ASP A 75 28.53 -13.87 2.98
N ARG A 76 29.03 -12.63 2.95
CA ARG A 76 28.50 -11.54 3.76
C ARG A 76 28.35 -10.26 2.96
N VAL A 77 27.20 -9.59 3.12
CA VAL A 77 26.99 -8.22 2.64
C VAL A 77 27.58 -7.24 3.67
N THR A 78 28.46 -6.35 3.22
CA THR A 78 29.28 -5.45 4.06
C THR A 78 29.05 -3.96 3.77
N GLY A 79 28.20 -3.64 2.80
CA GLY A 79 27.97 -2.24 2.43
C GLY A 79 27.03 -2.05 1.25
N ALA A 80 26.88 -0.80 0.86
CA ALA A 80 26.13 -0.37 -0.32
C ALA A 80 26.84 0.77 -1.04
N VAL A 81 26.61 0.87 -2.34
CA VAL A 81 26.94 2.05 -3.14
C VAL A 81 25.63 2.72 -3.52
N CYS A 82 25.49 3.99 -3.15
CA CYS A 82 24.31 4.80 -3.45
C CYS A 82 24.67 5.94 -4.39
N GLU A 83 23.83 6.21 -5.38
CA GLU A 83 23.93 7.43 -6.18
C GLU A 83 23.15 8.57 -5.52
N ASN A 84 23.80 9.70 -5.29
CA ASN A 84 23.11 10.93 -4.96
C ASN A 84 22.49 11.53 -6.24
N MET A 85 21.18 11.37 -6.41
CA MET A 85 20.46 11.80 -7.62
C MET A 85 20.49 13.31 -7.86
N ARG A 86 20.94 14.12 -6.88
CA ARG A 86 21.08 15.57 -7.03
C ARG A 86 22.42 16.00 -7.60
N THR A 87 23.48 15.22 -7.36
CA THR A 87 24.85 15.53 -7.81
C THR A 87 25.38 14.55 -8.85
N GLY A 88 24.78 13.35 -8.94
CA GLY A 88 25.26 12.23 -9.75
C GLY A 88 26.45 11.47 -9.14
N GLU A 89 26.88 11.84 -7.93
CA GLU A 89 28.04 11.24 -7.27
C GLU A 89 27.69 9.95 -6.53
N ASP A 90 28.65 9.02 -6.50
CA ASP A 90 28.54 7.79 -5.71
C ASP A 90 28.96 8.01 -4.27
N VAL A 91 28.17 7.43 -3.37
CA VAL A 91 28.39 7.41 -1.93
C VAL A 91 28.54 5.95 -1.50
N HIS A 92 29.72 5.64 -0.96
CA HIS A 92 30.02 4.32 -0.42
C HIS A 92 29.67 4.27 1.07
N ILE A 93 28.86 3.30 1.47
CA ILE A 93 28.42 3.10 2.85
C ILE A 93 28.85 1.71 3.29
N HIS A 94 29.77 1.65 4.26
CA HIS A 94 30.12 0.41 4.96
C HIS A 94 29.20 0.20 6.15
N THR A 95 28.71 -1.03 6.33
CA THR A 95 27.82 -1.38 7.45
C THR A 95 27.99 -2.85 7.83
N SER A 96 27.69 -3.17 9.09
CA SER A 96 27.66 -4.56 9.57
C SER A 96 26.42 -5.32 9.13
N TYR A 97 25.34 -4.62 8.76
CA TYR A 97 24.07 -5.22 8.40
C TYR A 97 23.21 -4.30 7.52
N ILE A 98 22.40 -4.90 6.64
CA ILE A 98 21.48 -4.20 5.73
C ILE A 98 20.06 -4.75 5.91
N ILE A 99 19.08 -3.85 6.01
CA ILE A 99 17.66 -4.19 5.96
C ILE A 99 17.09 -3.68 4.65
N ASN A 100 16.71 -4.60 3.76
CA ASN A 100 16.00 -4.29 2.53
C ASN A 100 14.51 -4.11 2.81
N ALA A 101 14.13 -2.86 3.06
CA ALA A 101 12.74 -2.41 3.26
C ALA A 101 12.19 -1.67 2.02
N ALA A 102 12.63 -2.04 0.81
CA ALA A 102 12.32 -1.31 -0.42
C ALA A 102 10.90 -1.58 -0.99
N GLY A 103 10.02 -2.22 -0.22
CA GLY A 103 8.63 -2.46 -0.61
C GLY A 103 8.53 -3.20 -1.95
N ALA A 104 7.85 -2.58 -2.92
CA ALA A 104 7.62 -3.22 -4.23
C ALA A 104 8.92 -3.44 -5.02
N TRP A 105 10.00 -2.72 -4.67
CA TRP A 105 11.34 -2.84 -5.23
C TRP A 105 12.25 -3.81 -4.45
N ALA A 106 11.74 -4.50 -3.42
CA ALA A 106 12.57 -5.39 -2.59
C ALA A 106 13.28 -6.48 -3.40
N GLY A 107 12.63 -7.02 -4.45
CA GLY A 107 13.26 -7.96 -5.39
C GLY A 107 14.48 -7.38 -6.08
N LYS A 108 14.33 -6.18 -6.68
CA LYS A 108 15.42 -5.48 -7.37
C LYS A 108 16.61 -5.20 -6.44
N ILE A 109 16.35 -4.81 -5.18
CA ILE A 109 17.43 -4.57 -4.20
C ILE A 109 18.13 -5.88 -3.79
N ALA A 110 17.40 -6.96 -3.59
CA ALA A 110 17.99 -8.26 -3.27
C ALA A 110 18.89 -8.79 -4.41
N GLU A 111 18.47 -8.58 -5.66
CA GLU A 111 19.24 -8.97 -6.86
C GLU A 111 20.62 -8.30 -6.92
N LEU A 112 20.78 -7.10 -6.36
CA LEU A 112 22.09 -6.42 -6.28
C LEU A 112 23.11 -7.17 -5.40
N ALA A 113 22.66 -8.08 -4.52
CA ALA A 113 23.52 -8.98 -3.74
C ALA A 113 23.55 -10.42 -4.31
N GLY A 114 22.94 -10.66 -5.47
CA GLY A 114 22.76 -11.99 -6.06
C GLY A 114 21.73 -12.85 -5.33
N LEU A 115 20.78 -12.22 -4.62
CA LEU A 115 19.74 -12.88 -3.83
C LEU A 115 18.38 -12.76 -4.50
N LYS A 116 17.51 -13.75 -4.31
CA LYS A 116 16.15 -13.74 -4.89
C LYS A 116 15.09 -13.37 -3.86
N VAL A 117 14.35 -12.30 -4.12
CA VAL A 117 13.12 -11.95 -3.37
C VAL A 117 12.01 -11.73 -4.39
N THR A 118 10.99 -12.60 -4.41
CA THR A 118 9.92 -12.52 -5.40
C THR A 118 8.79 -11.63 -4.89
N VAL A 119 8.60 -10.50 -5.56
CA VAL A 119 7.49 -9.58 -5.31
C VAL A 119 6.62 -9.54 -6.55
N VAL A 120 5.32 -9.73 -6.37
CA VAL A 120 4.28 -9.57 -7.39
C VAL A 120 3.69 -8.16 -7.23
N PRO A 121 4.01 -7.22 -8.13
CA PRO A 121 3.56 -5.85 -7.98
C PRO A 121 2.06 -5.72 -8.30
N GLY A 122 1.28 -5.24 -7.33
CA GLY A 122 -0.16 -4.99 -7.48
C GLY A 122 -0.46 -3.49 -7.50
N LYS A 123 -0.67 -2.92 -8.67
CA LYS A 123 -1.00 -1.50 -8.86
C LYS A 123 -2.44 -1.23 -8.45
N GLY A 124 -2.64 -0.22 -7.59
CA GLY A 124 -3.95 0.28 -7.22
C GLY A 124 -4.08 1.77 -7.44
N THR A 125 -5.09 2.15 -8.23
CA THR A 125 -5.44 3.53 -8.55
C THR A 125 -6.53 4.02 -7.60
N MET A 126 -6.44 5.28 -7.18
CA MET A 126 -7.43 6.01 -6.39
C MET A 126 -7.76 7.35 -7.05
N VAL A 127 -8.97 7.83 -6.84
CA VAL A 127 -9.49 9.07 -7.44
C VAL A 127 -10.04 9.98 -6.36
N ALA A 128 -9.53 11.21 -6.27
CA ALA A 128 -10.06 12.27 -5.41
C ALA A 128 -11.10 13.10 -6.15
N MET A 129 -12.27 13.24 -5.52
CA MET A 129 -13.40 14.05 -5.97
C MET A 129 -13.37 15.42 -5.30
N ASN A 130 -13.91 16.43 -5.97
CA ASN A 130 -13.89 17.82 -5.50
C ASN A 130 -14.78 18.13 -4.29
N HIS A 131 -15.62 17.18 -3.87
CA HIS A 131 -16.52 17.34 -2.75
C HIS A 131 -16.47 16.14 -1.82
N ARG A 132 -16.52 16.43 -0.51
CA ARG A 132 -16.79 15.43 0.53
C ARG A 132 -18.27 15.03 0.48
N VAL A 133 -18.56 14.00 -0.32
CA VAL A 133 -19.93 13.48 -0.51
C VAL A 133 -20.45 12.65 0.65
N LEU A 134 -19.57 12.24 1.58
CA LEU A 134 -19.89 11.44 2.76
C LEU A 134 -19.18 12.01 4.00
N ASN A 135 -19.74 11.82 5.18
CA ASN A 135 -19.10 12.22 6.45
C ASN A 135 -18.31 11.09 7.11
N THR A 136 -18.63 9.85 6.77
CA THR A 136 -18.02 8.61 7.27
C THR A 136 -17.41 7.80 6.13
N VAL A 137 -16.48 6.90 6.46
CA VAL A 137 -15.95 5.92 5.51
C VAL A 137 -17.06 4.92 5.19
N VAL A 138 -17.37 4.75 3.91
CA VAL A 138 -18.38 3.79 3.46
C VAL A 138 -17.72 2.78 2.53
N ASN A 139 -17.92 1.50 2.86
CA ASN A 139 -17.48 0.37 2.05
C ASN A 139 -18.70 -0.47 1.63
N ARG A 140 -18.69 -1.02 0.41
CA ARG A 140 -19.67 -1.99 -0.05
C ARG A 140 -19.47 -3.30 0.71
N CYS A 141 -20.52 -3.77 1.38
CA CYS A 141 -20.52 -5.07 2.05
C CYS A 141 -20.60 -6.24 1.03
N LYS A 142 -19.56 -6.43 0.24
CA LYS A 142 -19.36 -7.49 -0.77
C LYS A 142 -17.96 -8.11 -0.61
N PRO A 143 -17.66 -9.28 -1.22
CA PRO A 143 -16.28 -9.73 -1.35
C PRO A 143 -15.38 -8.63 -1.96
N PRO A 144 -14.10 -8.53 -1.56
CA PRO A 144 -13.20 -7.47 -2.02
C PRO A 144 -13.17 -7.37 -3.54
N ALA A 145 -13.31 -6.15 -4.06
CA ALA A 145 -13.27 -5.85 -5.49
C ALA A 145 -12.90 -4.39 -5.71
N ASP A 146 -12.71 -4.00 -6.98
CA ASP A 146 -12.39 -2.61 -7.30
C ASP A 146 -13.44 -1.62 -6.78
N GLY A 147 -12.96 -0.44 -6.36
CA GLY A 147 -13.79 0.74 -6.11
C GLY A 147 -14.85 0.57 -5.01
N ASP A 148 -14.62 -0.34 -4.06
CA ASP A 148 -15.60 -0.71 -3.05
C ASP A 148 -15.68 0.27 -1.87
N ILE A 149 -14.78 1.26 -1.77
CA ILE A 149 -14.71 2.20 -0.65
C ILE A 149 -14.69 3.66 -1.10
N ILE A 150 -15.43 4.51 -0.37
CA ILE A 150 -15.31 5.97 -0.42
C ILE A 150 -14.87 6.47 0.96
N VAL A 151 -13.73 7.16 0.98
CA VAL A 151 -13.11 7.70 2.19
C VAL A 151 -13.24 9.22 2.16
N PRO A 152 -13.92 9.86 3.13
CA PRO A 152 -13.89 11.30 3.26
C PRO A 152 -12.53 11.77 3.82
N ILE A 153 -11.90 12.71 3.12
CA ILE A 153 -10.61 13.29 3.54
C ILE A 153 -10.76 14.81 3.55
N ARG A 154 -10.85 15.40 4.75
CA ARG A 154 -11.05 16.85 4.95
C ARG A 154 -12.27 17.37 4.17
N THR A 155 -12.05 18.03 3.04
CA THR A 155 -13.06 18.66 2.17
C THR A 155 -13.33 17.87 0.89
N VAL A 156 -12.58 16.79 0.64
CA VAL A 156 -12.69 15.92 -0.54
C VAL A 156 -13.18 14.53 -0.15
N ALA A 157 -13.51 13.72 -1.16
CA ALA A 157 -13.73 12.28 -1.02
C ALA A 157 -12.79 11.53 -1.95
N VAL A 158 -12.32 10.36 -1.51
CA VAL A 158 -11.45 9.48 -2.30
C VAL A 158 -12.18 8.18 -2.57
N ILE A 159 -12.27 7.82 -3.84
CA ILE A 159 -12.76 6.52 -4.28
C ILE A 159 -11.55 5.61 -4.51
N GLY A 160 -11.57 4.42 -3.94
CA GLY A 160 -10.49 3.47 -4.07
C GLY A 160 -10.99 2.04 -4.02
N THR A 161 -10.23 1.07 -4.52
CA THR A 161 -9.07 1.21 -5.42
C THR A 161 -9.10 0.08 -6.43
N THR A 162 -8.36 0.17 -7.54
CA THR A 162 -8.15 -0.96 -8.45
C THR A 162 -7.14 -1.97 -7.88
N ASP A 163 -7.10 -3.16 -8.48
CA ASP A 163 -6.03 -4.13 -8.28
C ASP A 163 -5.56 -4.73 -9.61
N VAL A 164 -4.46 -4.20 -10.15
CA VAL A 164 -3.91 -4.55 -11.46
C VAL A 164 -2.50 -5.10 -11.28
N HIS A 165 -2.26 -6.33 -11.70
CA HIS A 165 -0.90 -6.85 -11.73
C HIS A 165 -0.08 -6.12 -12.80
N VAL A 166 1.09 -5.64 -12.42
CA VAL A 166 2.03 -4.98 -13.33
C VAL A 166 3.37 -5.71 -13.33
N PRO A 167 4.08 -5.76 -14.47
CA PRO A 167 5.30 -6.55 -14.60
C PRO A 167 6.46 -5.98 -13.78
N ASP A 168 6.41 -4.69 -13.44
CA ASP A 168 7.47 -3.99 -12.75
C ASP A 168 6.88 -2.90 -11.85
N PRO A 169 7.39 -2.69 -10.62
CA PRO A 169 6.89 -1.68 -9.70
C PRO A 169 7.02 -0.24 -10.20
N ASP A 170 7.86 0.03 -11.21
CA ASP A 170 7.97 1.33 -11.88
C ASP A 170 6.88 1.56 -12.96
N VAL A 171 6.10 0.52 -13.29
CA VAL A 171 4.98 0.60 -14.23
C VAL A 171 3.69 0.89 -13.46
N PHE A 172 3.57 2.12 -12.95
CA PHE A 172 2.42 2.57 -12.15
C PHE A 172 1.62 3.72 -12.79
N GLY A 173 1.76 3.90 -14.10
CA GLY A 173 0.94 4.84 -14.87
C GLY A 173 -0.56 4.55 -14.70
N ILE A 174 -1.36 5.61 -14.66
CA ILE A 174 -2.82 5.52 -14.54
C ILE A 174 -3.42 5.59 -15.93
N GLU A 175 -4.29 4.63 -16.23
CA GLU A 175 -5.02 4.56 -17.48
C GLU A 175 -6.45 5.10 -17.32
N ALA A 176 -7.04 5.60 -18.40
CA ALA A 176 -8.37 6.21 -18.37
C ALA A 176 -9.45 5.26 -17.82
N TRP A 177 -9.37 3.97 -18.19
CA TRP A 177 -10.33 2.95 -17.75
C TRP A 177 -10.32 2.75 -16.23
N GLU A 178 -9.19 2.98 -15.54
CA GLU A 178 -9.11 2.84 -14.10
C GLU A 178 -9.89 3.95 -13.39
N VAL A 179 -9.79 5.18 -13.92
CA VAL A 179 -10.57 6.31 -13.42
C VAL A 179 -12.05 6.07 -13.67
N GLU A 180 -12.43 5.64 -14.87
CA GLU A 180 -13.81 5.28 -15.21
C GLU A 180 -14.34 4.16 -14.30
N ARG A 181 -13.52 3.14 -14.00
CA ARG A 181 -13.84 2.05 -13.08
C ARG A 181 -14.15 2.58 -11.68
N MET A 182 -13.34 3.50 -11.15
CA MET A 182 -13.59 4.13 -9.85
C MET A 182 -14.88 4.94 -9.85
N LEU A 183 -15.16 5.72 -10.90
CA LEU A 183 -16.40 6.50 -10.99
C LEU A 183 -17.64 5.58 -11.07
N ASN A 184 -17.57 4.51 -11.85
CA ASN A 184 -18.65 3.54 -12.01
C ASN A 184 -18.96 2.77 -10.72
N GLU A 185 -17.93 2.36 -9.98
CA GLU A 185 -18.11 1.69 -8.68
C GLU A 185 -18.57 2.67 -7.60
N GLY A 186 -18.05 3.92 -7.62
CA GLY A 186 -18.52 5.00 -6.77
C GLY A 186 -20.01 5.29 -6.94
N GLU A 187 -20.53 5.25 -8.18
CA GLU A 187 -21.96 5.43 -8.49
C GLU A 187 -22.85 4.39 -7.78
N GLN A 188 -22.31 3.20 -7.48
CA GLN A 188 -23.04 2.17 -6.73
C GLN A 188 -23.18 2.50 -5.24
N LEU A 189 -22.25 3.29 -4.69
CA LEU A 189 -22.27 3.75 -3.31
C LEU A 189 -23.03 5.07 -3.16
N VAL A 190 -22.76 6.04 -4.04
CA VAL A 190 -23.32 7.39 -4.03
C VAL A 190 -23.79 7.74 -5.44
N PRO A 191 -25.08 7.55 -5.76
CA PRO A 191 -25.62 7.90 -7.07
C PRO A 191 -25.41 9.38 -7.40
N GLY A 192 -24.88 9.67 -8.59
CA GLY A 192 -24.53 10.99 -9.07
C GLY A 192 -23.06 11.37 -8.87
N ILE A 193 -22.27 10.61 -8.10
CA ILE A 193 -20.86 10.94 -7.82
C ILE A 193 -20.02 10.97 -9.11
N SER A 194 -20.36 10.15 -10.10
CA SER A 194 -19.67 10.12 -11.40
C SER A 194 -19.75 11.45 -12.17
N ARG A 195 -20.72 12.31 -11.85
CA ARG A 195 -20.88 13.65 -12.44
C ARG A 195 -20.09 14.73 -11.70
N ALA A 196 -19.59 14.43 -10.50
CA ALA A 196 -18.76 15.34 -9.74
C ALA A 196 -17.37 15.46 -10.40
N ARG A 197 -16.69 16.57 -10.15
CA ARG A 197 -15.39 16.84 -10.75
C ARG A 197 -14.31 16.01 -10.07
N VAL A 198 -13.56 15.25 -10.86
CA VAL A 198 -12.29 14.64 -10.43
C VAL A 198 -11.24 15.74 -10.27
N LEU A 199 -10.56 15.75 -9.11
CA LEU A 199 -9.43 16.65 -8.85
C LEU A 199 -8.10 16.02 -9.19
N ARG A 200 -7.92 14.74 -8.87
CA ARG A 200 -6.66 14.04 -8.99
C ARG A 200 -6.89 12.53 -9.02
N ALA A 201 -6.05 11.82 -9.74
CA ALA A 201 -5.84 10.39 -9.57
C ALA A 201 -4.38 10.13 -9.15
N TRP A 202 -4.16 9.08 -8.37
CA TRP A 202 -2.82 8.57 -8.07
C TRP A 202 -2.86 7.05 -7.97
N ALA A 203 -1.73 6.41 -8.23
CA ALA A 203 -1.56 4.98 -8.06
C ALA A 203 -0.41 4.69 -7.09
N GLY A 204 -0.52 3.57 -6.40
CA GLY A 204 0.56 2.97 -5.63
C GLY A 204 0.69 1.49 -5.98
N VAL A 205 1.85 0.90 -5.70
CA VAL A 205 2.14 -0.51 -6.01
C VAL A 205 2.32 -1.28 -4.71
N ARG A 206 1.49 -2.31 -4.54
CA ARG A 206 1.51 -3.20 -3.38
C ARG A 206 2.63 -4.24 -3.54
N PRO A 207 3.46 -4.47 -2.50
CA PRO A 207 4.53 -5.44 -2.54
C PRO A 207 4.03 -6.84 -2.15
N LEU A 208 3.29 -7.52 -3.03
CA LEU A 208 2.78 -8.86 -2.71
C LEU A 208 3.94 -9.87 -2.73
N TYR A 209 4.45 -10.24 -1.56
CA TYR A 209 5.58 -11.17 -1.45
C TYR A 209 5.14 -12.60 -1.74
N LYS A 210 5.76 -13.25 -2.73
CA LYS A 210 5.53 -14.64 -3.06
C LYS A 210 6.65 -15.48 -2.48
N ASP A 211 6.32 -16.31 -1.49
CA ASP A 211 7.29 -17.26 -0.96
C ASP A 211 7.61 -18.32 -2.02
N GLN A 212 8.83 -18.87 -1.99
CA GLN A 212 9.28 -19.80 -3.04
C GLN A 212 8.42 -21.07 -3.13
N ASP A 213 7.72 -21.42 -2.05
CA ASP A 213 6.86 -22.61 -1.94
C ASP A 213 5.40 -22.36 -2.36
N VAL A 214 5.03 -21.14 -2.75
CA VAL A 214 3.64 -20.80 -3.11
C VAL A 214 3.47 -20.80 -4.62
N THR A 215 2.65 -21.72 -5.15
CA THR A 215 2.38 -21.83 -6.60
C THR A 215 1.23 -20.95 -7.08
N ASP A 216 0.27 -20.57 -6.22
CA ASP A 216 -0.91 -19.78 -6.57
C ASP A 216 -0.81 -18.32 -6.05
N ASP A 217 -0.96 -17.34 -6.95
CA ASP A 217 -0.88 -15.92 -6.62
C ASP A 217 -2.06 -15.43 -5.76
N ARG A 218 -3.19 -16.14 -5.74
CA ARG A 218 -4.36 -15.78 -4.92
C ARG A 218 -4.17 -16.03 -3.42
N ASP A 219 -3.21 -16.91 -3.07
CA ASP A 219 -2.87 -17.27 -1.69
C ASP A 219 -1.68 -16.48 -1.13
N ILE A 220 -1.20 -15.47 -1.87
CA ILE A 220 -0.15 -14.58 -1.36
C ILE A 220 -0.68 -13.85 -0.12
N SER A 221 -0.10 -14.21 1.03
CA SER A 221 -0.47 -13.65 2.32
C SER A 221 -0.27 -12.14 2.33
N ARG A 222 -1.30 -11.39 2.72
CA ARG A 222 -1.23 -9.93 2.96
C ARG A 222 -0.55 -9.56 4.28
N THR A 223 0.15 -10.52 4.90
CA THR A 223 0.98 -10.30 6.10
C THR A 223 2.39 -9.87 5.69
N TYR A 224 3.26 -9.59 6.65
CA TYR A 224 4.68 -9.38 6.38
C TYR A 224 5.45 -10.68 6.58
N LYS A 225 6.55 -10.82 5.84
CA LYS A 225 7.55 -11.88 5.96
C LYS A 225 8.92 -11.24 6.06
N LEU A 226 9.83 -11.91 6.77
CA LEU A 226 11.20 -11.46 6.96
C LEU A 226 12.16 -12.53 6.41
N PRO A 227 12.39 -12.61 5.08
CA PRO A 227 13.38 -13.53 4.52
C PRO A 227 14.77 -13.27 5.10
N ASP A 228 15.22 -14.17 5.97
CA ASP A 228 16.59 -14.20 6.51
C ASP A 228 17.51 -14.90 5.51
N HIS A 229 18.35 -14.11 4.87
CA HIS A 229 19.25 -14.57 3.82
C HIS A 229 20.38 -15.45 4.35
N ALA A 230 20.74 -15.35 5.64
CA ALA A 230 21.74 -16.23 6.22
C ALA A 230 21.20 -17.66 6.31
N ALA A 231 19.98 -17.81 6.84
CA ALA A 231 19.33 -19.10 6.97
C ALA A 231 18.87 -19.68 5.62
N ARG A 232 18.38 -18.83 4.71
CA ARG A 232 17.78 -19.28 3.44
C ARG A 232 18.82 -19.49 2.34
N ASP A 233 19.77 -18.57 2.21
CA ASP A 233 20.68 -18.48 1.06
C ASP A 233 22.15 -18.66 1.45
N GLY A 234 22.46 -18.78 2.75
CA GLY A 234 23.83 -18.83 3.26
C GLY A 234 24.56 -17.48 3.19
N VAL A 235 23.84 -16.36 3.03
CA VAL A 235 24.43 -15.02 2.89
C VAL A 235 24.10 -14.16 4.10
N GLU A 236 25.12 -13.84 4.90
CA GLU A 236 25.03 -13.03 6.11
C GLU A 236 24.98 -11.52 5.81
N GLY A 237 24.63 -10.73 6.82
CA GLY A 237 24.69 -9.27 6.76
C GLY A 237 23.49 -8.60 6.07
N MET A 238 22.45 -9.35 5.73
CA MET A 238 21.26 -8.80 5.07
C MET A 238 19.96 -9.49 5.50
N LEU A 239 18.90 -8.72 5.68
CA LEU A 239 17.51 -9.17 5.83
C LEU A 239 16.63 -8.44 4.82
N SER A 240 15.63 -9.10 4.25
CA SER A 240 14.58 -8.42 3.47
C SER A 240 13.25 -8.36 4.21
N ILE A 241 12.43 -7.35 3.91
CA ILE A 241 11.05 -7.24 4.36
C ILE A 241 10.13 -7.44 3.15
N GLY A 242 9.38 -8.53 3.16
CA GLY A 242 8.38 -8.85 2.13
C GLY A 242 6.97 -8.56 2.64
N GLY A 243 6.12 -7.96 1.80
CA GLY A 243 4.73 -7.66 2.17
C GLY A 243 4.62 -6.56 3.22
N GLY A 244 3.66 -6.72 4.12
CA GLY A 244 3.34 -5.75 5.16
C GLY A 244 2.24 -4.76 4.77
N LYS A 245 1.68 -4.14 5.81
CA LYS A 245 0.70 -3.06 5.71
C LYS A 245 1.21 -1.87 6.51
N TRP A 246 0.72 -0.70 6.13
CA TRP A 246 0.79 0.49 6.97
C TRP A 246 0.09 0.25 8.31
#